data_AF-A0A7K4CNP4-F1
#
_entry.id   AF-A0A7K4CNP4-F1
#
_cell.length_a   1.000
_cell.length_b   1.000
_cell.length_c   1.000
_cell.angle_alpha   90.00
_cell.angle_beta   90.00
_cell.angle_gamma   90.00
#
_symmetry.space_group_name_H-M   'P 1'
#
loop_
_entity.id
_entity.type
_entity.pdbx_description
1 polymer ?
#
loop_
_entity_poly.entity_id
_entity_poly.type
_entity_poly.pdbx_seq_one_letter_code
_entity_poly.pdbx_strand_id
1 'polypeptide(L)'
;MTEMRQLLRDKIKAGSAITGTMIHEFACPAMVPVLADAGFDFVIIDQEHGPASYQDIQDIVIAAKNYDLAIIVRSTKNEYEYMAKVLDMGADGLLIPHVDTPAEAHNVVKCTKYPPAGERSHGMRHYLSKFGPCASTA
;
A
#
# COMPACT_ATOMS: atom_id res chain seq x y z
N MET A 1 -17.25 1.46 -5.36
CA MET A 1 -16.03 0.67 -5.05
C MET A 1 -15.50 1.19 -3.73
N THR A 2 -15.61 0.39 -2.69
CA THR A 2 -15.12 0.71 -1.35
C THR A 2 -13.59 0.72 -1.39
N GLU A 3 -12.95 1.68 -0.73
CA GLU A 3 -11.48 1.66 -0.62
C GLU A 3 -11.06 0.50 0.30
N MET A 4 -10.32 -0.48 -0.22
CA MET A 4 -9.85 -1.64 0.54
C MET A 4 -9.05 -1.23 1.77
N ARG A 5 -8.21 -0.20 1.65
CA ARG A 5 -7.57 0.48 2.77
C ARG A 5 -8.53 0.87 3.91
N GLN A 6 -9.73 1.37 3.60
CA GLN A 6 -10.69 1.79 4.63
C GLN A 6 -11.30 0.57 5.33
N LEU A 7 -11.71 -0.44 4.56
CA LEU A 7 -12.21 -1.70 5.09
C LEU A 7 -11.21 -2.38 6.02
N LEU A 8 -9.94 -2.45 5.61
CA LEU A 8 -8.87 -3.02 6.42
C LEU A 8 -8.73 -2.27 7.76
N ARG A 9 -8.73 -0.93 7.73
CA ARG A 9 -8.66 -0.10 8.94
C ARG A 9 -9.86 -0.31 9.85
N ASP A 10 -11.05 -0.44 9.30
CA ASP A 10 -12.27 -0.63 10.09
C ASP A 10 -12.28 -2.00 10.77
N LYS A 11 -11.85 -3.06 10.07
CA LYS A 11 -11.63 -4.39 10.66
C LYS A 11 -10.62 -4.33 11.82
N ILE A 12 -9.48 -3.67 11.62
CA ILE A 12 -8.45 -3.52 12.66
C ILE A 12 -9.00 -2.76 13.88
N LYS A 13 -9.71 -1.65 13.66
CA LYS A 13 -10.30 -0.85 14.75
C LYS A 13 -11.40 -1.59 15.51
N ALA A 14 -12.14 -2.45 14.83
CA ALA A 14 -13.16 -3.31 15.44
C ALA A 14 -12.55 -4.47 16.26
N GLY A 15 -11.22 -4.68 16.19
CA GLY A 15 -10.55 -5.81 16.83
C GLY A 15 -10.79 -7.14 16.11
N SER A 16 -11.28 -7.11 14.87
CA SER A 16 -11.45 -8.31 14.05
C SER A 16 -10.09 -8.88 13.66
N ALA A 17 -9.98 -10.21 13.68
CA ALA A 17 -8.84 -10.88 13.09
C ALA A 17 -8.80 -10.60 11.58
N ILE A 18 -7.64 -10.17 11.09
CA ILE A 18 -7.36 -10.04 9.66
C ILE A 18 -6.26 -11.02 9.29
N THR A 19 -6.41 -11.68 8.14
CA THR A 19 -5.46 -12.67 7.66
C THR A 19 -4.80 -12.17 6.39
N GLY A 20 -3.48 -12.22 6.34
CA GLY A 20 -2.73 -11.86 5.15
C GLY A 20 -1.56 -12.81 4.91
N THR A 21 -1.01 -12.74 3.71
CA THR A 21 0.17 -13.49 3.30
C THR A 21 1.21 -12.58 2.67
N MET A 22 2.39 -13.11 2.36
CA MET A 22 3.48 -12.38 1.71
C MET A 22 3.83 -13.03 0.37
N ILE A 23 4.00 -12.18 -0.64
CA ILE A 23 4.63 -12.54 -1.91
C ILE A 23 6.10 -12.13 -1.80
N HIS A 24 6.99 -13.12 -1.79
CA HIS A 24 8.42 -12.92 -1.66
C HIS A 24 9.14 -13.19 -2.99
N GLU A 25 9.22 -14.43 -3.46
CA GLU A 25 10.02 -14.80 -4.65
C GLU A 25 9.34 -14.47 -6.00
N PHE A 26 8.02 -14.66 -6.10
CA PHE A 26 7.31 -14.63 -7.38
C PHE A 26 6.27 -13.51 -7.40
N ALA A 27 6.72 -12.30 -7.72
CA ALA A 27 5.83 -11.16 -7.91
C ALA A 27 5.02 -11.32 -9.21
N CYS A 28 3.88 -12.03 -9.12
CA CYS A 28 3.04 -12.34 -10.26
C CYS A 28 1.61 -11.82 -10.06
N PRO A 29 1.09 -10.94 -10.95
CA PRO A 29 -0.29 -10.44 -10.85
C PRO A 29 -1.36 -11.54 -10.87
N ALA A 30 -1.06 -12.69 -11.48
CA ALA A 30 -1.97 -13.84 -11.51
C ALA A 30 -2.22 -14.46 -10.12
N MET A 31 -1.40 -14.16 -9.11
CA MET A 31 -1.64 -14.63 -7.73
C MET A 31 -2.81 -13.90 -7.07
N VAL A 32 -3.13 -12.68 -7.49
CA VAL A 32 -4.21 -11.86 -6.89
C VAL A 32 -5.56 -12.60 -6.81
N PRO A 33 -6.14 -13.11 -7.92
CA PRO A 33 -7.40 -13.85 -7.85
C PRO A 33 -7.34 -15.07 -6.93
N VAL A 34 -6.22 -15.80 -6.95
CA VAL A 34 -6.02 -17.00 -6.14
C VAL A 34 -6.01 -16.65 -4.66
N LEU A 35 -5.30 -15.58 -4.28
CA LEU A 35 -5.21 -15.13 -2.89
C LEU A 35 -6.52 -14.51 -2.40
N ALA A 36 -7.23 -13.79 -3.27
CA ALA A 36 -8.55 -13.25 -2.94
C ALA A 36 -9.57 -14.38 -2.71
N ASP A 37 -9.60 -15.40 -3.58
CA ASP A 37 -10.50 -16.56 -3.44
C ASP A 37 -10.14 -17.43 -2.23
N ALA A 38 -8.85 -17.48 -1.85
CA ALA A 38 -8.40 -18.11 -0.61
C ALA A 38 -8.85 -17.36 0.67
N GLY A 39 -9.46 -16.18 0.53
CA GLY A 39 -10.05 -15.43 1.65
C GLY A 39 -9.05 -14.55 2.42
N PHE A 40 -7.91 -14.21 1.83
CA PHE A 40 -6.98 -13.25 2.45
C PHE A 40 -7.54 -11.83 2.41
N ASP A 41 -7.39 -11.08 3.50
CA ASP A 41 -7.77 -9.67 3.59
C ASP A 41 -6.73 -8.76 2.91
N PHE A 42 -5.46 -9.16 2.96
CA PHE A 42 -4.36 -8.41 2.37
C PHE A 42 -3.20 -9.32 1.95
N VAL A 43 -2.36 -8.79 1.07
CA VAL A 43 -1.07 -9.38 0.74
C VAL A 43 0.04 -8.35 0.88
N ILE A 44 1.20 -8.79 1.38
CA ILE A 44 2.41 -7.99 1.44
C ILE A 44 3.29 -8.35 0.24
N ILE A 45 3.64 -7.36 -0.58
CA ILE A 45 4.68 -7.49 -1.60
C ILE A 45 6.00 -7.09 -0.96
N ASP A 46 6.96 -8.01 -0.92
CA ASP A 46 8.26 -7.73 -0.34
C ASP A 46 9.25 -7.14 -1.36
N GLN A 47 9.69 -5.90 -1.14
CA GLN A 47 10.84 -5.33 -1.84
C GLN A 47 12.13 -5.30 -1.02
N GLU A 48 12.08 -5.56 0.28
CA GLU A 48 13.28 -5.53 1.14
C GLU A 48 14.21 -6.72 0.87
N HIS A 49 13.63 -7.91 0.72
CA HIS A 49 14.38 -9.13 0.42
C HIS A 49 13.89 -9.82 -0.86
N GLY A 50 12.68 -9.48 -1.32
CA GLY A 50 12.13 -9.98 -2.58
C GLY A 50 12.68 -9.22 -3.81
N PRO A 51 12.60 -9.83 -5.00
CA PRO A 51 13.07 -9.24 -6.25
C PRO A 51 12.05 -8.30 -6.91
N ALA A 52 10.91 -8.02 -6.26
CA ALA A 52 9.81 -7.29 -6.85
C ALA A 52 10.23 -5.87 -7.30
N SER A 53 10.05 -5.57 -8.58
CA SER A 53 10.27 -4.25 -9.13
C SER A 53 9.06 -3.34 -8.90
N TYR A 54 9.23 -2.04 -9.16
CA TYR A 54 8.11 -1.10 -9.16
C TYR A 54 7.04 -1.45 -10.21
N GLN A 55 7.44 -2.05 -11.34
CA GLN A 55 6.50 -2.49 -12.37
C GLN A 55 5.64 -3.64 -11.84
N ASP A 56 6.26 -4.61 -11.16
CA ASP A 56 5.54 -5.75 -10.60
C ASP A 56 4.51 -5.31 -9.56
N ILE A 57 4.87 -4.34 -8.70
CA ILE A 57 3.93 -3.73 -7.75
C ILE A 57 2.75 -3.12 -8.51
N GLN A 58 3.03 -2.29 -9.52
CA GLN A 58 1.98 -1.62 -10.27
C GLN A 58 1.03 -2.62 -10.93
N ASP A 59 1.56 -3.69 -11.52
CA ASP A 59 0.76 -4.73 -12.16
C ASP A 59 -0.10 -5.51 -11.16
N ILE A 60 0.45 -5.84 -9.98
CA ILE A 60 -0.31 -6.49 -8.89
C ILE A 60 -1.41 -5.55 -8.36
N VAL A 61 -1.09 -4.28 -8.13
CA VAL A 61 -2.03 -3.26 -7.65
C VAL A 61 -3.15 -2.99 -8.66
N ILE A 62 -2.86 -3.06 -9.96
CA ILE A 62 -3.90 -3.00 -11.00
C ILE A 62 -4.76 -4.26 -10.99
N ALA A 63 -4.16 -5.45 -10.90
CA ALA A 63 -4.88 -6.71 -10.84
C ALA A 63 -5.83 -6.78 -9.63
N ALA A 64 -5.40 -6.27 -8.48
CA ALA A 64 -6.17 -6.27 -7.23
C ALA A 64 -7.44 -5.40 -7.26
N LYS A 65 -7.60 -4.47 -8.21
CA LYS A 65 -8.76 -3.57 -8.28
C LYS A 65 -10.12 -4.27 -8.31
N ASN A 66 -10.17 -5.44 -8.92
CA ASN A 66 -11.40 -6.19 -9.12
C ASN A 66 -11.60 -7.28 -8.06
N TYR A 67 -10.76 -7.29 -7.02
CA TYR A 67 -10.79 -8.27 -5.95
C TYR A 67 -10.79 -7.57 -4.59
N ASP A 68 -11.43 -8.18 -3.60
CA ASP A 68 -11.43 -7.68 -2.23
C ASP A 68 -10.13 -8.04 -1.49
N LEU A 69 -8.98 -7.69 -2.07
CA LEU A 69 -7.65 -7.99 -1.55
C LEU A 69 -6.82 -6.71 -1.45
N ALA A 70 -6.50 -6.29 -0.23
CA ALA A 70 -5.68 -5.09 -0.02
C ALA A 70 -4.20 -5.36 -0.33
N ILE A 71 -3.53 -4.42 -0.98
CA ILE A 71 -2.10 -4.53 -1.29
C ILE A 71 -1.28 -3.68 -0.33
N ILE A 72 -0.43 -4.35 0.45
CA ILE A 72 0.59 -3.73 1.31
C ILE A 72 1.94 -3.95 0.66
N VAL A 73 2.82 -2.95 0.69
CA VAL A 73 4.18 -3.10 0.16
C VAL A 73 5.19 -2.88 1.27
N ARG A 74 6.13 -3.82 1.41
CA ARG A 74 7.27 -3.71 2.33
C ARG A 74 8.42 -2.98 1.64
N SER A 75 8.90 -1.92 2.27
CA SER A 75 9.99 -1.11 1.73
C SER A 75 11.37 -1.71 1.94
N THR A 76 12.30 -1.41 1.04
CA THR A 76 13.74 -1.59 1.26
C THR A 76 14.31 -0.64 2.32
N LYS A 77 13.74 0.56 2.47
CA LYS A 77 14.27 1.63 3.33
C LYS A 77 13.20 2.58 3.82
N ASN A 78 13.43 3.18 4.98
CA ASN A 78 12.56 4.25 5.51
C ASN A 78 12.86 5.61 4.85
N GLU A 79 12.58 5.73 3.55
CA GLU A 79 12.84 6.94 2.76
C GLU A 79 11.53 7.51 2.16
N TYR A 80 11.41 8.85 2.17
CA TYR A 80 10.21 9.55 1.67
C TYR A 80 9.88 9.20 0.22
N GLU A 81 10.89 9.20 -0.66
CA GLU A 81 10.71 8.98 -2.10
C GLU A 81 10.06 7.63 -2.39
N TYR A 82 10.49 6.60 -1.65
CA TYR A 82 9.92 5.27 -1.72
C TYR A 82 8.44 5.28 -1.31
N MET A 83 8.16 5.79 -0.10
CA MET A 83 6.82 5.76 0.48
C MET A 83 5.81 6.52 -0.38
N ALA A 84 6.20 7.72 -0.85
CA ALA A 84 5.36 8.53 -1.73
C ALA A 84 5.08 7.81 -3.05
N LYS A 85 6.11 7.26 -3.70
CA LYS A 85 6.00 6.59 -4.99
C LYS A 85 5.11 5.35 -4.94
N VAL A 86 5.29 4.49 -3.94
CA VAL A 86 4.49 3.27 -3.79
C VAL A 86 3.03 3.57 -3.45
N LEU A 87 2.79 4.58 -2.62
CA LEU A 87 1.42 5.04 -2.38
C LEU A 87 0.82 5.68 -3.65
N ASP A 88 1.60 6.40 -4.45
CA ASP A 88 1.15 6.97 -5.73
C ASP A 88 0.79 5.88 -6.75
N MET A 89 1.45 4.72 -6.70
CA MET A 89 1.12 3.52 -7.50
C MET A 89 -0.18 2.86 -7.07
N GLY A 90 -0.70 3.15 -5.88
CA GLY A 90 -1.99 2.68 -5.42
C GLY A 90 -1.99 1.64 -4.31
N ALA A 91 -0.84 1.40 -3.66
CA ALA A 91 -0.81 0.53 -2.50
C ALA A 91 -1.78 1.01 -1.40
N ASP A 92 -2.50 0.08 -0.78
CA ASP A 92 -3.43 0.36 0.32
C ASP A 92 -2.68 0.67 1.63
N GLY A 93 -1.47 0.13 1.77
CA GLY A 93 -0.63 0.30 2.95
C GLY A 93 0.86 0.07 2.68
N LEU A 94 1.65 0.40 3.69
CA LEU A 94 3.10 0.22 3.69
C LEU A 94 3.49 -0.58 4.93
N LEU A 95 4.46 -1.49 4.78
CA LEU A 95 5.19 -2.11 5.88
C LEU A 95 6.61 -1.53 5.87
N ILE A 96 6.95 -0.77 6.91
CA ILE A 96 8.27 -0.13 7.01
C ILE A 96 9.15 -0.97 7.93
N PRO A 97 10.25 -1.55 7.44
CA PRO A 97 11.18 -2.29 8.29
C PRO A 97 12.02 -1.34 9.14
N HIS A 98 12.68 -1.89 10.18
CA HIS A 98 13.68 -1.18 10.99
C HIS A 98 13.20 0.16 11.58
N VAL A 99 12.00 0.17 12.16
CA VAL A 99 11.50 1.30 12.95
C VAL A 99 11.74 0.99 14.42
N ASP A 100 12.86 1.47 14.96
CA ASP A 100 13.34 1.13 16.30
C ASP A 100 13.03 2.23 17.32
N THR A 101 12.65 3.44 16.85
CA THR A 101 12.37 4.58 17.71
C THR A 101 10.99 5.20 17.45
N PRO A 102 10.37 5.83 18.47
CA PRO A 102 9.14 6.61 18.27
C PRO A 102 9.31 7.75 17.25
N ALA A 103 10.49 8.37 17.20
CA ALA A 103 10.78 9.44 16.25
C ALA A 103 10.73 8.96 14.80
N GLU A 104 11.29 7.77 14.51
CA GLU A 104 11.20 7.14 13.19
C GLU A 104 9.75 6.81 12.82
N ALA A 105 8.97 6.27 13.76
CA ALA A 105 7.55 5.99 13.53
C ALA A 105 6.76 7.27 13.21
N HIS A 106 7.01 8.36 13.95
CA HIS A 106 6.41 9.66 13.66
C HIS A 106 6.80 10.19 12.28
N ASN A 107 8.07 10.02 11.88
CA ASN A 107 8.54 10.44 10.57
C ASN A 107 7.84 9.67 9.43
N VAL A 108 7.67 8.35 9.56
CA VAL A 108 6.91 7.53 8.61
C VAL A 108 5.49 8.06 8.43
N VAL A 109 4.79 8.34 9.54
CA VAL A 109 3.42 8.87 9.49
C VAL A 109 3.40 10.23 8.80
N LYS A 110 4.35 11.12 9.13
CA LYS A 110 4.46 12.44 8.53
C LYS A 110 4.67 12.37 7.02
N CYS A 111 5.56 11.49 6.55
CA CYS A 111 5.87 11.30 5.13
C CYS A 111 4.72 10.67 4.31
N THR A 112 3.78 9.98 4.94
CA THR A 112 2.72 9.23 4.24
C THR A 112 1.37 9.95 4.20
N LYS A 113 1.26 11.11 4.85
CA LYS A 113 0.02 11.92 4.93
C LYS A 113 0.18 13.24 4.19
N TYR A 114 -0.87 13.68 3.50
CA TYR A 114 -0.91 15.00 2.89
C TYR A 114 -1.01 16.10 3.96
N PRO A 115 -0.58 17.34 3.65
CA PRO A 115 -0.88 18.50 4.48
C PRO A 115 -2.39 18.64 4.74
N PRO A 116 -2.82 19.07 5.94
CA PRO A 116 -2.01 19.51 7.09
C PRO A 116 -1.54 18.38 8.02
N ALA A 117 -1.97 17.14 7.79
CA ALA A 117 -1.68 16.01 8.68
C ALA A 117 -0.27 15.41 8.50
N GLY A 118 0.45 15.83 7.45
CA GLY A 118 1.81 15.40 7.15
C GLY A 118 2.43 16.23 6.04
N GLU A 119 3.45 15.69 5.39
CA GLU A 119 4.33 16.37 4.43
C GLU A 119 4.39 15.70 3.06
N ARG A 120 3.50 14.74 2.79
CA ARG A 120 3.44 14.10 1.47
C ARG A 120 3.04 15.11 0.40
N SER A 121 3.86 15.19 -0.65
CA SER A 121 3.56 15.98 -1.84
C SER A 121 2.43 15.36 -2.66
N HIS A 122 1.61 16.19 -3.29
CA HIS A 122 0.52 15.75 -4.15
C HIS A 122 0.96 15.64 -5.61
N GLY A 123 1.00 14.43 -6.16
CA GLY A 123 1.18 14.21 -7.59
C GLY A 123 -0.09 14.53 -8.38
N MET A 124 0.01 15.16 -9.55
CA MET A 124 -1.17 15.66 -10.30
C MET A 124 -2.14 14.56 -10.76
N ARG A 125 -1.62 13.46 -11.31
CA ARG A 125 -2.41 12.34 -11.80
C ARG A 125 -1.67 11.04 -11.54
N HIS A 126 -2.18 10.27 -10.61
CA HIS A 126 -1.60 9.00 -10.22
C HIS A 126 -2.73 8.05 -9.83
N TYR A 127 -2.39 6.83 -9.43
CA TYR A 127 -3.38 5.80 -9.20
C TYR A 127 -4.42 6.22 -8.15
N LEU A 128 -4.00 6.85 -7.04
CA LEU A 128 -4.91 7.29 -5.99
C LEU A 128 -5.93 8.32 -6.48
N SER A 129 -5.54 9.21 -7.42
CA SER A 129 -6.48 10.16 -8.02
C SER A 129 -7.39 9.52 -9.08
N LYS A 130 -7.24 8.21 -9.34
CA LYS A 130 -7.89 7.46 -10.43
C LYS A 130 -7.70 8.15 -11.79
N PHE A 131 -6.56 8.81 -11.97
CA PHE A 131 -6.25 9.67 -13.12
C PHE A 131 -7.26 10.80 -13.36
N GLY A 132 -8.09 11.09 -12.35
CA GLY A 132 -9.03 12.20 -12.35
C GLY A 132 -8.30 13.55 -12.40
N PRO A 133 -9.02 14.63 -12.77
CA PRO A 133 -8.47 15.97 -12.66
C PRO A 133 -8.03 16.23 -11.21
N CYS A 134 -6.98 17.05 -11.04
CA CYS A 134 -6.54 17.51 -9.73
C CYS A 134 -7.74 18.16 -9.03
N ALA A 135 -8.40 17.42 -8.13
CA ALA A 135 -9.43 17.98 -7.29
C ALA A 135 -8.69 18.86 -6.29
N SER A 136 -8.74 20.18 -6.50
CA SER A 136 -8.43 21.14 -5.46
C SER A 136 -9.35 20.82 -4.27
N THR A 137 -8.81 20.15 -3.27
CA THR A 137 -9.30 20.09 -1.88
C THR A 137 -10.81 19.93 -1.67
N ALA A 138 -11.21 18.79 -1.10
CA ALA A 138 -12.18 18.77 0.00
C ALA A 138 -11.80 17.63 0.94
#